data_AF-A0A950JIT3-F1
#
_entry.id   AF-A0A950JIT3-F1
#
_cell.length_a   1.000
_cell.length_b   1.000
_cell.length_c   1.000
_cell.angle_alpha   90.00
_cell.angle_beta   90.00
_cell.angle_gamma   90.00
#
_symmetry.space_group_name_H-M   'P 1'
#
loop_
_entity.id
_entity.type
_entity.pdbx_description
1 polymer ?
#
loop_
_entity_poly.entity_id
_entity_poly.type
_entity_poly.pdbx_seq_one_letter_code
_entity_poly.pdbx_strand_id
1 'polypeptide(L)'
;MVPIFDDVPKELRGRSLSSMSALSHEHVTKEFQKKENYELLGQIVAKIGSATGYTSGRISAALIDGITAWVPWLGNTIYANIFEITPSEIRSFTEPGDSGSSVFFINERLVFGLHCAAADAFDENRNPLGYRVSYACSIQGILHEFDAYRWM
;
A
#
# COMPACT_ATOMS: atom_id res chain seq x y z
N MET A 1 16.68 33.53 2.59
CA MET A 1 16.99 32.90 1.28
C MET A 1 18.44 32.47 1.34
N VAL A 2 18.69 31.18 1.53
CA VAL A 2 20.06 30.61 1.63
C VAL A 2 20.12 29.46 0.64
N PRO A 3 21.08 29.41 -0.29
CA PRO A 3 21.30 28.25 -1.13
C PRO A 3 22.21 27.26 -0.39
N ILE A 4 21.86 25.97 -0.40
CA ILE A 4 22.75 24.89 0.04
C ILE A 4 22.67 23.80 -1.03
N PHE A 5 23.59 23.87 -2.00
CA PHE A 5 23.95 22.74 -2.86
C PHE A 5 25.44 22.85 -3.14
N ASP A 6 26.25 22.51 -2.15
CA ASP A 6 27.66 22.20 -2.35
C ASP A 6 27.94 20.92 -1.60
N ASP A 7 27.63 19.78 -2.24
CA ASP A 7 28.30 18.50 -2.02
C ASP A 7 27.88 17.52 -3.12
N VAL A 8 28.50 17.65 -4.30
CA VAL A 8 28.41 16.63 -5.37
C VAL A 8 29.74 15.86 -5.44
N PRO A 9 29.73 14.52 -5.23
CA PRO A 9 30.94 13.68 -5.29
C PRO A 9 31.66 13.77 -6.65
N LYS A 10 33.00 13.73 -6.61
CA LYS A 10 33.90 13.91 -7.77
C LYS A 10 33.69 12.90 -8.91
N GLU A 11 33.03 11.77 -8.64
CA GLU A 11 32.78 10.68 -9.59
C GLU A 11 31.72 11.03 -10.65
N LEU A 12 30.97 12.11 -10.47
CA LEU A 12 29.87 12.52 -11.34
C LEU A 12 30.26 13.57 -12.39
N ARG A 13 31.52 13.99 -12.44
CA ARG A 13 32.03 14.97 -13.42
C ARG A 13 32.29 14.31 -14.79
N GLY A 14 31.23 14.03 -15.55
CA GLY A 14 31.40 13.55 -16.93
C GLY A 14 30.17 12.96 -17.60
N ARG A 15 29.00 12.96 -16.96
CA ARG A 15 27.75 12.49 -17.56
C ARG A 15 26.84 13.66 -17.90
N SER A 16 26.20 13.58 -19.06
CA SER A 16 25.23 14.56 -19.55
C SER A 16 24.16 14.83 -18.47
N LEU A 17 23.81 16.11 -18.26
CA LEU A 17 22.75 16.54 -17.33
C LEU A 17 21.41 15.83 -17.57
N SER A 18 21.14 15.39 -18.81
CA SER A 18 19.93 14.65 -19.16
C SER A 18 19.92 13.18 -18.71
N SER A 19 21.08 12.54 -18.51
CA SER A 19 21.16 11.16 -18.02
C SER A 19 21.31 11.07 -16.50
N MET A 20 21.65 12.18 -15.83
CA MET A 20 21.74 12.25 -14.38
C MET A 20 20.39 12.48 -13.69
N SER A 21 19.46 13.24 -14.30
CA SER A 21 18.16 13.54 -13.67
C SER A 21 17.19 12.36 -13.64
N ALA A 22 17.24 11.49 -14.66
CA ALA A 22 16.35 10.33 -14.76
C ALA A 22 16.77 9.19 -13.82
N LEU A 23 18.09 8.91 -13.73
CA LEU A 23 18.61 7.82 -12.91
C LEU A 23 18.65 8.16 -11.42
N SER A 24 18.77 9.44 -11.04
CA SER A 24 18.74 9.87 -9.63
C SER A 24 17.33 9.98 -9.09
N HIS A 25 16.33 10.38 -9.89
CA HIS A 25 14.96 10.45 -9.40
C HIS A 25 14.37 9.07 -9.13
N GLU A 26 14.60 8.10 -10.01
CA GLU A 26 13.98 6.77 -9.90
C GLU A 26 14.57 5.91 -8.77
N HIS A 27 15.87 6.04 -8.50
CA HIS A 27 16.51 5.35 -7.36
C HIS A 27 16.18 6.01 -6.02
N VAL A 28 16.06 7.33 -5.97
CA VAL A 28 15.72 8.05 -4.74
C VAL A 28 14.26 7.84 -4.36
N THR A 29 13.30 7.85 -5.29
CA THR A 29 11.89 7.52 -4.97
C THR A 29 11.70 6.08 -4.53
N LYS A 30 12.43 5.12 -5.11
CA LYS A 30 12.33 3.71 -4.70
C LYS A 30 12.88 3.48 -3.28
N GLU A 31 14.03 4.04 -2.93
CA GLU A 31 14.61 3.92 -1.58
C GLU A 31 13.81 4.69 -0.52
N PHE A 32 13.26 5.88 -0.86
CA PHE A 32 12.40 6.66 0.06
C PHE A 32 11.05 5.97 0.29
N GLN A 33 10.37 5.50 -0.77
CA GLN A 33 9.14 4.73 -0.63
C GLN A 33 9.36 3.46 0.18
N LYS A 34 10.51 2.78 -0.01
CA LYS A 34 10.79 1.54 0.72
C LYS A 34 10.99 1.79 2.22
N LYS A 35 11.63 2.89 2.61
CA LYS A 35 11.86 3.24 4.01
C LYS A 35 10.58 3.73 4.71
N GLU A 36 9.76 4.54 4.03
CA GLU A 36 8.45 4.98 4.56
C GLU A 36 7.47 3.81 4.70
N ASN A 37 7.50 2.81 3.81
CA ASN A 37 6.56 1.69 3.85
C ASN A 37 6.82 0.69 4.99
N TYR A 38 8.06 0.52 5.46
CA TYR A 38 8.32 -0.29 6.66
C TYR A 38 7.89 0.41 7.96
N GLU A 39 7.90 1.74 7.98
CA GLU A 39 7.39 2.55 9.11
C GLU A 39 5.86 2.47 9.25
N LEU A 40 5.16 1.97 8.21
CA LEU A 40 3.73 1.69 8.25
C LEU A 40 3.41 0.39 8.98
N LEU A 41 4.38 -0.52 9.13
CA LEU A 41 4.14 -1.79 9.81
C LEU A 41 3.70 -1.52 11.25
N GLY A 42 2.64 -2.21 11.64
CA GLY A 42 2.07 -2.05 12.95
C GLY A 42 1.17 -0.83 13.11
N GLN A 43 1.00 0.05 12.12
CA GLN A 43 0.06 1.16 12.26
C GLN A 43 -1.39 0.66 12.29
N ILE A 44 -2.22 1.37 13.06
CA ILE A 44 -3.65 1.06 13.20
C ILE A 44 -4.42 1.76 12.09
N VAL A 45 -5.17 0.97 11.35
CA VAL A 45 -5.94 1.42 10.19
C VAL A 45 -7.39 1.04 10.36
N ALA A 46 -8.26 1.75 9.65
CA ALA A 46 -9.66 1.44 9.57
C ALA A 46 -10.18 1.55 8.13
N LYS A 47 -11.35 0.97 7.91
CA LYS A 47 -12.14 1.19 6.70
C LYS A 47 -13.61 1.35 7.04
N ILE A 48 -14.35 1.90 6.09
CA ILE A 48 -15.82 1.89 6.09
C ILE A 48 -16.26 1.12 4.84
N GLY A 49 -16.74 -0.10 5.05
CA GLY A 49 -17.22 -0.98 3.99
C GLY A 49 -18.75 -1.04 3.94
N SER A 50 -19.31 -1.37 2.77
CA SER A 50 -20.76 -1.52 2.61
C SER A 50 -21.31 -2.74 3.34
N ALA A 51 -20.52 -3.82 3.46
CA ALA A 51 -20.93 -5.07 4.08
C ALA A 51 -20.61 -5.09 5.58
N THR A 52 -19.40 -4.67 5.98
CA THR A 52 -18.98 -4.73 7.39
C THR A 52 -19.20 -3.43 8.17
N GLY A 53 -19.55 -2.33 7.50
CA GLY A 53 -19.50 -1.00 8.11
C GLY A 53 -18.08 -0.62 8.51
N TYR A 54 -17.94 0.03 9.67
CA TYR A 54 -16.63 0.40 10.22
C TYR A 54 -15.90 -0.79 10.84
N THR A 55 -14.69 -1.06 10.37
CA THR A 55 -13.79 -2.08 10.91
C THR A 55 -12.37 -1.53 11.06
N SER A 56 -11.59 -2.09 11.97
CA SER A 56 -10.21 -1.69 12.25
C SER A 56 -9.26 -2.88 12.28
N GLY A 57 -8.00 -2.59 11.98
CA GLY A 57 -6.95 -3.57 11.76
C GLY A 57 -5.57 -2.95 11.98
N ARG A 58 -4.55 -3.77 11.75
CA ARG A 58 -3.16 -3.36 11.79
C ARG A 58 -2.48 -3.79 10.51
N ILE A 59 -1.63 -2.93 9.95
CA ILE A 59 -0.78 -3.30 8.83
C ILE A 59 0.21 -4.37 9.33
N SER A 60 0.03 -5.61 8.88
CA SER A 60 0.83 -6.77 9.27
C SER A 60 2.01 -7.00 8.33
N ALA A 61 1.84 -6.64 7.05
CA ALA A 61 2.90 -6.69 6.06
C ALA A 61 2.68 -5.61 4.98
N ALA A 62 3.77 -5.24 4.30
CA ALA A 62 3.81 -4.21 3.27
C ALA A 62 4.68 -4.68 2.10
N LEU A 63 4.45 -4.09 0.92
CA LEU A 63 5.19 -4.41 -0.31
C LEU A 63 5.08 -5.90 -0.70
N ILE A 64 3.88 -6.47 -0.52
CA ILE A 64 3.63 -7.86 -0.89
C ILE A 64 3.37 -7.91 -2.40
N ASP A 65 4.05 -8.84 -3.07
CA ASP A 65 3.92 -9.11 -4.49
C ASP A 65 3.37 -10.50 -4.77
N GLY A 66 2.71 -10.66 -5.91
CA GLY A 66 2.28 -11.97 -6.43
C GLY A 66 0.99 -12.50 -5.82
N ILE A 67 0.26 -11.68 -5.05
CA ILE A 67 -1.05 -12.07 -4.52
C ILE A 67 -2.03 -12.19 -5.68
N THR A 68 -2.54 -13.40 -5.88
CA THR A 68 -3.52 -13.69 -6.93
C THR A 68 -4.91 -13.71 -6.31
N ALA A 69 -5.81 -12.88 -6.82
CA ALA A 69 -7.22 -12.95 -6.47
C ALA A 69 -8.07 -13.14 -7.72
N TRP A 70 -9.11 -13.95 -7.60
CA TRP A 70 -10.11 -14.07 -8.65
C TRP A 70 -11.06 -12.90 -8.55
N VAL A 71 -11.09 -12.07 -9.60
CA VAL A 71 -12.08 -11.02 -9.76
C VAL A 71 -13.09 -11.55 -10.78
N PRO A 72 -14.40 -11.52 -10.49
CA PRO A 72 -15.39 -11.82 -11.52
C PRO A 72 -15.12 -10.91 -12.74
N TRP A 73 -15.51 -11.28 -13.96
CA TRP A 73 -15.23 -10.57 -15.24
C TRP A 73 -13.75 -10.36 -15.65
N LEU A 74 -12.80 -10.25 -14.73
CA LEU A 74 -11.37 -10.05 -15.03
C LEU A 74 -10.56 -11.35 -14.97
N GLY A 75 -11.03 -12.34 -14.22
CA GLY A 75 -10.32 -13.60 -13.98
C GLY A 75 -9.25 -13.46 -12.89
N ASN A 76 -8.18 -14.25 -13.01
CA ASN A 76 -7.07 -14.21 -12.05
C ASN A 76 -6.27 -12.92 -12.22
N THR A 77 -6.37 -12.05 -11.22
CA THR A 77 -5.64 -10.78 -11.17
C THR A 77 -4.49 -10.92 -10.19
N ILE A 78 -3.29 -10.53 -10.63
CA ILE A 78 -2.08 -10.55 -9.80
C ILE A 78 -1.85 -9.13 -9.30
N TYR A 79 -1.75 -8.99 -7.99
CA TYR A 79 -1.48 -7.73 -7.31
C TYR A 79 -0.02 -7.66 -6.88
N ALA A 80 0.53 -6.44 -6.91
CA ALA A 80 1.89 -6.12 -6.50
C ALA A 80 1.87 -4.84 -5.65
N ASN A 81 2.88 -4.68 -4.80
CA ASN A 81 3.03 -3.58 -3.87
C ASN A 81 1.79 -3.34 -2.98
N ILE A 82 1.20 -4.41 -2.45
CA ILE A 82 0.01 -4.30 -1.59
C ILE A 82 0.38 -4.40 -0.10
N PHE A 83 -0.52 -3.87 0.72
CA PHE A 83 -0.49 -3.96 2.18
C PHE A 83 -1.38 -5.11 2.63
N GLU A 84 -0.93 -5.88 3.61
CA GLU A 84 -1.75 -6.82 4.36
C GLU A 84 -2.19 -6.20 5.68
N ILE A 85 -3.44 -6.45 6.03
CA ILE A 85 -4.10 -5.92 7.22
C ILE A 85 -4.70 -7.09 7.98
N THR A 86 -4.22 -7.28 9.20
CA THR A 86 -4.81 -8.21 10.17
C THR A 86 -5.90 -7.50 10.96
N PRO A 87 -7.11 -8.09 11.12
CA PRO A 87 -8.16 -7.51 11.93
C PRO A 87 -7.72 -7.33 13.39
N SER A 88 -8.16 -6.25 14.04
CA SER A 88 -7.86 -6.01 15.47
C SER A 88 -8.78 -6.78 16.43
N GLU A 89 -9.89 -7.30 15.91
CA GLU A 89 -10.92 -7.99 16.67
C GLU A 89 -11.17 -9.38 16.06
N ILE A 90 -11.96 -10.21 16.74
CA ILE A 90 -12.35 -11.54 16.24
C ILE A 90 -13.18 -11.44 14.94
N ARG A 91 -13.82 -10.30 14.68
CA ARG A 91 -14.55 -10.07 13.42
C ARG A 91 -13.58 -9.82 12.27
N SER A 92 -13.94 -10.33 11.08
CA SER A 92 -13.22 -10.04 9.84
C SER A 92 -13.06 -8.54 9.62
N PHE A 93 -11.89 -8.13 9.15
CA PHE A 93 -11.68 -6.75 8.72
C PHE A 93 -12.58 -6.41 7.52
N THR A 94 -12.84 -7.38 6.64
CA THR A 94 -13.59 -7.21 5.38
C THR A 94 -14.49 -8.41 5.09
N GLU A 95 -15.55 -8.19 4.33
CA GLU A 95 -16.42 -9.24 3.77
C GLU A 95 -16.75 -8.97 2.29
N PRO A 96 -17.25 -9.98 1.54
CA PRO A 96 -17.73 -9.76 0.18
C PRO A 96 -18.72 -8.59 0.10
N GLY A 97 -18.42 -7.61 -0.76
CA GLY A 97 -19.15 -6.35 -0.87
C GLY A 97 -18.37 -5.12 -0.39
N ASP A 98 -17.24 -5.30 0.29
CA ASP A 98 -16.37 -4.20 0.74
C ASP A 98 -15.27 -3.80 -0.26
N SER A 99 -15.15 -4.50 -1.39
CA SER A 99 -14.16 -4.20 -2.43
C SER A 99 -14.22 -2.73 -2.85
N GLY A 100 -13.06 -2.08 -2.92
CA GLY A 100 -12.93 -0.66 -3.25
C GLY A 100 -13.15 0.30 -2.07
N SER A 101 -13.46 -0.19 -0.87
CA SER A 101 -13.54 0.66 0.32
C SER A 101 -12.20 1.32 0.65
N SER A 102 -12.25 2.59 1.04
CA SER A 102 -11.06 3.33 1.47
C SER A 102 -10.54 2.82 2.80
N VAL A 103 -9.24 2.57 2.85
CA VAL A 103 -8.48 2.24 4.05
C VAL A 103 -7.68 3.47 4.46
N PHE A 104 -7.82 3.87 5.72
CA PHE A 104 -7.22 5.09 6.26
C PHE A 104 -6.55 4.84 7.60
N PHE A 105 -5.53 5.65 7.88
CA PHE A 105 -4.92 5.69 9.21
C PHE A 105 -5.86 6.39 10.19
N ILE A 106 -6.13 5.77 11.34
CA ILE A 106 -7.18 6.24 12.26
C ILE A 106 -6.83 7.61 12.84
N ASN A 107 -5.56 7.85 13.18
CA ASN A 107 -5.14 9.05 13.90
C ASN A 107 -5.10 10.27 12.97
N GLU A 108 -4.66 10.07 11.74
CA GLU A 108 -4.44 11.10 10.72
C GLU A 108 -5.69 11.33 9.86
N ARG A 109 -6.64 10.39 9.87
CA ARG A 109 -7.78 10.34 8.95
C ARG A 109 -7.35 10.43 7.48
N LEU A 110 -6.18 9.90 7.18
CA LEU A 110 -5.56 9.93 5.86
C LEU A 110 -5.81 8.60 5.14
N VAL A 111 -6.46 8.65 3.98
CA VAL A 111 -6.63 7.49 3.11
C VAL A 111 -5.30 7.17 2.44
N PHE A 112 -4.84 5.92 2.58
CA PHE A 112 -3.61 5.46 1.94
C PHE A 112 -3.85 4.31 0.96
N GLY A 113 -4.98 3.63 1.05
CA GLY A 113 -5.25 2.50 0.18
C GLY A 113 -6.72 2.21 -0.08
N LEU A 114 -6.94 1.33 -1.04
CA LEU A 114 -8.26 0.77 -1.37
C LEU A 114 -8.23 -0.73 -1.13
N HIS A 115 -9.24 -1.26 -0.46
CA HIS A 115 -9.37 -2.69 -0.25
C HIS A 115 -9.58 -3.42 -1.59
N CYS A 116 -8.76 -4.43 -1.88
CA CYS A 116 -8.79 -5.14 -3.17
C CYS A 116 -9.03 -6.65 -3.06
N ALA A 117 -8.57 -7.31 -1.99
CA ALA A 117 -8.69 -8.76 -1.84
C ALA A 117 -8.65 -9.18 -0.37
N ALA A 118 -9.07 -10.41 -0.06
CA ALA A 118 -8.98 -10.97 1.28
C ALA A 118 -8.71 -12.49 1.21
N ALA A 119 -8.01 -13.02 2.19
CA ALA A 119 -7.69 -14.45 2.29
C ALA A 119 -7.92 -14.96 3.71
N ASP A 120 -8.27 -16.24 3.83
CA ASP A 120 -8.32 -16.90 5.13
C ASP A 120 -6.90 -16.98 5.71
N ALA A 121 -6.77 -16.66 7.00
CA ALA A 121 -5.49 -16.75 7.70
C ALA A 121 -5.27 -18.18 8.21
N PHE A 122 -4.03 -18.66 8.06
CA PHE A 122 -3.63 -20.00 8.48
C PHE A 122 -2.37 -19.94 9.34
N ASP A 123 -2.22 -20.89 10.26
CA ASP A 123 -0.97 -21.10 10.99
C ASP A 123 0.09 -21.79 10.11
N GLU A 124 1.28 -22.00 10.66
CA GLU A 124 2.40 -22.69 9.99
C GLU A 124 2.06 -24.13 9.55
N ASN A 125 1.08 -24.76 10.20
CA ASN A 125 0.61 -26.12 9.92
C ASN A 125 -0.62 -26.13 8.99
N ARG A 126 -1.01 -24.98 8.44
CA ARG A 126 -2.21 -24.77 7.59
C ARG A 126 -3.54 -24.97 8.31
N ASN A 127 -3.58 -24.82 9.63
CA ASN A 127 -4.85 -24.76 10.36
C ASN A 127 -5.45 -23.36 10.25
N PRO A 128 -6.76 -23.23 10.03
CA PRO A 128 -7.41 -21.93 9.93
C PRO A 128 -7.34 -21.20 11.28
N LEU A 129 -6.92 -19.93 11.25
CA LEU A 129 -6.86 -19.06 12.44
C LEU A 129 -8.22 -18.43 12.80
N GLY A 130 -9.26 -18.70 12.00
CA GLY A 130 -10.62 -18.22 12.25
C GLY A 130 -10.87 -16.75 11.90
N TYR A 131 -9.91 -16.09 11.24
CA TYR A 131 -10.06 -14.74 10.70
C TYR A 131 -9.50 -14.65 9.29
N ARG A 132 -9.82 -13.55 8.60
CA ARG A 132 -9.33 -13.24 7.26
C ARG A 132 -8.38 -12.06 7.27
N VAL A 133 -7.24 -12.20 6.60
CA VAL A 133 -6.38 -11.05 6.28
C VAL A 133 -6.96 -10.30 5.10
N SER A 134 -6.83 -8.99 5.13
CA SER A 134 -7.30 -8.10 4.08
C SER A 134 -6.13 -7.45 3.37
N TYR A 135 -6.25 -7.29 2.07
CA TYR A 135 -5.24 -6.65 1.24
C TYR A 135 -5.74 -5.31 0.72
N ALA A 136 -4.85 -4.32 0.69
CA ALA A 136 -5.13 -3.00 0.15
C ALA A 136 -4.03 -2.55 -0.82
N CYS A 137 -4.44 -1.98 -1.95
CA CYS A 137 -3.53 -1.35 -2.90
C CYS A 137 -3.33 0.13 -2.54
N SER A 138 -2.14 0.67 -2.82
CA SER A 138 -1.85 2.10 -2.59
C SER A 138 -2.73 2.99 -3.47
N ILE A 139 -3.43 3.93 -2.85
CA ILE A 139 -4.24 4.91 -3.59
C ILE A 139 -3.35 5.91 -4.35
N GLN A 140 -2.12 6.15 -3.88
CA GLN A 140 -1.22 7.12 -4.50
C GLN A 140 -0.86 6.71 -5.93
N GLY A 141 -0.58 5.42 -6.17
CA GLY A 141 -0.29 4.92 -7.51
C GLY A 141 -1.47 5.09 -8.47
N ILE A 142 -2.68 4.85 -7.98
CA ILE A 142 -3.93 5.02 -8.74
C ILE A 142 -4.13 6.50 -9.10
N LEU A 143 -4.03 7.38 -8.11
CA LEU A 143 -4.25 8.82 -8.32
C LEU A 143 -3.23 9.42 -9.29
N HIS A 144 -1.98 8.95 -9.23
CA HIS A 144 -0.93 9.35 -10.16
C HIS A 144 -1.23 8.92 -11.59
N GLU A 145 -1.62 7.66 -11.78
CA GLU A 145 -1.92 7.12 -13.10
C GLU A 145 -3.08 7.86 -13.80
N PHE A 146 -4.09 8.28 -13.03
CA PHE A 146 -5.29 8.91 -13.57
C PHE A 146 -5.33 10.45 -13.47
N ASP A 147 -4.24 11.11 -13.07
CA ASP A 147 -4.20 12.56 -12.76
C ASP A 147 -5.38 13.02 -11.86
N ALA A 148 -5.76 12.15 -10.92
CA ALA A 148 -6.97 12.33 -10.13
C ALA A 148 -6.77 13.24 -8.90
N TYR A 149 -5.53 13.70 -8.64
CA TYR A 149 -5.23 14.65 -7.56
C TYR A 149 -5.96 15.99 -7.69
N ARG A 150 -6.44 16.33 -8.89
CA ARG A 150 -7.15 17.60 -9.14
C ARG A 150 -8.54 17.69 -8.51
N TRP A 151 -9.08 16.57 -8.05
CA TRP A 151 -10.47 16.45 -7.59
C TRP A 151 -10.59 16.16 -6.08
N MET A 152 -9.46 16.13 -5.36
CA MET A 152 -9.37 16.03 -3.90
C MET A 152 -8.97 17.37 -3.30
#